data_AF-K9JR74-F1
#
_entry.id   AF-K9JR74-F1
#
_cell.length_a   1.000
_cell.length_b   1.000
_cell.length_c   1.000
_cell.angle_alpha   90.00
_cell.angle_beta   90.00
_cell.angle_gamma   90.00
#
_symmetry.space_group_name_H-M   'P 1'
#
loop_
_entity.id
_entity.type
_entity.pdbx_description
1 polymer ?
#
loop_
_entity_poly.entity_id
_entity_poly.type
_entity_poly.pdbx_seq_one_letter_code
_entity_poly.pdbx_strand_id
1 'polypeptide(L)'
;LHVAHGDFGQVPGRILGHEGIGIVEKLGEGVTSLKVGDRVSIAWFFEGCGHCEYCTTGHETLCRSVKNAGYSVDGGMSEYAVVTADYAVKVPDGLDPAQASSITCAGVTTYKAIKEAGAAPGQWIVIFGAGGLGNLAVQYAKKVFNAHVVAVDINNDKLELAKEVGADIVVNGKEIEDVAGYIQEKTGGAHGVVVT
;
A
#
# COMPACT_ATOMS: atom_id res chain seq x y z
N LEU A 1 15.27 -5.50 4.59
CA LEU A 1 14.35 -5.54 3.41
C LEU A 1 14.05 -7.02 3.16
N HIS A 2 12.81 -7.47 3.35
CA HIS A 2 12.48 -8.90 3.53
C HIS A 2 13.05 -9.84 2.44
N VAL A 3 12.92 -9.46 1.17
CA VAL A 3 13.48 -10.25 0.06
C VAL A 3 15.00 -10.33 0.11
N ALA A 4 15.69 -9.23 0.44
CA ALA A 4 17.15 -9.21 0.54
C ALA A 4 17.67 -10.09 1.68
N HIS A 5 16.88 -10.25 2.75
CA HIS A 5 17.20 -11.14 3.86
C HIS A 5 16.81 -12.60 3.59
N GLY A 6 16.06 -12.85 2.51
CA GLY A 6 15.59 -14.18 2.13
C GLY A 6 14.44 -14.70 2.98
N ASP A 7 13.67 -13.82 3.63
CA ASP A 7 12.53 -14.17 4.49
C ASP A 7 11.46 -14.97 3.75
N PHE A 8 11.43 -14.88 2.41
CA PHE A 8 10.50 -15.58 1.52
C PHE A 8 11.20 -16.58 0.57
N GLY A 9 12.46 -16.91 0.83
CA GLY A 9 13.29 -17.73 -0.06
C GLY A 9 14.41 -16.91 -0.71
N GLN A 10 15.53 -17.58 -0.99
CA GLN A 10 16.73 -16.96 -1.55
C GLN A 10 16.59 -16.77 -3.07
N VAL A 11 16.73 -15.53 -3.54
CA VAL A 11 16.69 -15.14 -4.96
C VAL A 11 17.95 -14.34 -5.33
N PRO A 12 19.14 -14.98 -5.36
CA PRO A 12 20.40 -14.28 -5.57
C PRO A 12 20.44 -13.58 -6.94
N GLY A 13 20.98 -12.36 -6.97
CA GLY A 13 21.11 -11.55 -8.18
C GLY A 13 19.85 -10.79 -8.60
N ARG A 14 18.75 -10.91 -7.87
CA ARG A 14 17.50 -10.17 -8.12
C ARG A 14 17.69 -8.68 -7.85
N ILE A 15 17.38 -7.82 -8.83
CA ILE A 15 17.21 -6.38 -8.58
C ILE A 15 15.97 -6.21 -7.70
N LEU A 16 16.11 -5.50 -6.58
CA LEU A 16 15.05 -5.33 -5.58
C LEU A 16 14.07 -4.21 -5.96
N GLY A 17 13.07 -3.98 -5.09
CA GLY A 17 12.21 -2.80 -5.13
C GLY A 17 10.93 -2.97 -5.96
N HIS A 18 9.80 -2.65 -5.34
CA HIS A 18 8.47 -2.63 -5.95
C HIS A 18 7.72 -1.32 -5.63
N GLU A 19 8.52 -0.29 -5.35
CA GLU A 19 8.08 1.09 -5.17
C GLU A 19 8.79 1.99 -6.20
N GLY A 20 8.96 1.48 -7.42
CA GLY A 20 9.66 2.20 -8.49
C GLY A 20 8.71 3.16 -9.20
N ILE A 21 9.17 4.38 -9.46
CA ILE A 21 8.52 5.33 -10.37
C ILE A 21 9.53 5.69 -11.46
N GLY A 22 9.13 5.57 -12.71
CA GLY A 22 10.00 5.81 -13.86
C GLY A 22 9.31 6.58 -14.98
N ILE A 23 10.12 7.05 -15.92
CA ILE A 23 9.66 7.62 -17.19
C ILE A 23 9.87 6.58 -18.27
N VAL A 24 8.88 6.38 -19.14
CA VAL A 24 8.98 5.46 -20.27
C VAL A 24 9.99 6.00 -21.27
N GLU A 25 11.15 5.34 -21.37
CA GLU A 25 12.23 5.69 -22.30
C GLU A 25 12.02 5.06 -23.69
N LYS A 26 11.57 3.80 -23.73
CA LYS A 26 11.37 3.04 -24.97
C LYS A 26 10.18 2.08 -24.85
N LEU A 27 9.51 1.86 -25.99
CA LEU A 27 8.40 0.91 -26.11
C LEU A 27 8.83 -0.36 -26.86
N GLY A 28 8.24 -1.48 -26.46
CA GLY A 28 8.24 -2.71 -27.27
C GLY A 28 7.28 -2.60 -28.45
N GLU A 29 7.43 -3.49 -29.42
CA GLU A 29 6.50 -3.60 -30.55
C GLU A 29 5.08 -3.96 -30.06
N GLY A 30 4.05 -3.32 -30.63
CA GLY A 30 2.65 -3.58 -30.30
C GLY A 30 2.13 -2.91 -29.01
N VAL A 31 2.98 -2.25 -28.22
CA VAL A 31 2.53 -1.51 -27.03
C VAL A 31 1.70 -0.29 -27.44
N THR A 32 0.48 -0.20 -26.90
CA THR A 32 -0.46 0.91 -27.18
C THR A 32 -0.98 1.61 -25.92
N SER A 33 -0.82 1.00 -24.74
CA SER A 33 -1.27 1.54 -23.45
C SER A 33 -0.40 2.71 -22.95
N LEU A 34 0.88 2.75 -23.35
CA LEU A 34 1.87 3.74 -22.93
C LEU A 34 2.50 4.47 -24.12
N LYS A 35 3.02 5.67 -23.86
CA LYS A 35 3.91 6.41 -24.79
C LYS A 35 5.22 6.80 -24.11
N VAL A 36 6.26 7.04 -24.90
CA VAL A 36 7.53 7.61 -24.41
C VAL A 36 7.25 8.92 -23.67
N GLY A 37 7.86 9.10 -22.50
CA GLY A 37 7.61 10.23 -21.60
C GLY A 37 6.49 10.03 -20.58
N ASP A 38 5.65 8.99 -20.70
CA ASP A 38 4.68 8.67 -19.65
C ASP A 38 5.42 8.33 -18.34
N ARG A 39 4.90 8.83 -17.21
CA ARG A 39 5.35 8.44 -15.88
C ARG A 39 4.56 7.22 -15.41
N VAL A 40 5.24 6.15 -15.01
CA VAL A 40 4.62 4.87 -14.63
C VAL A 40 5.20 4.30 -13.34
N SER A 41 4.43 3.44 -12.69
CA SER A 41 4.81 2.72 -11.48
C SER A 41 5.29 1.29 -11.75
N ILE A 42 6.18 0.80 -10.90
CA ILE A 42 6.65 -0.57 -10.82
C ILE A 42 6.25 -1.12 -9.45
N ALA A 43 5.02 -1.60 -9.35
CA ALA A 43 4.41 -2.07 -8.10
C ALA A 43 4.70 -3.55 -7.81
N TRP A 44 4.31 -4.02 -6.61
CA TRP A 44 4.46 -5.44 -6.23
C TRP A 44 3.70 -6.37 -7.18
N PHE A 45 2.49 -5.99 -7.58
CA PHE A 45 1.75 -6.66 -8.64
C PHE A 45 2.31 -6.20 -9.98
N PHE A 46 3.26 -6.96 -10.54
CA PHE A 46 3.96 -6.59 -11.77
C PHE A 46 3.25 -7.09 -13.02
N GLU A 47 2.70 -8.31 -12.97
CA GLU A 47 1.95 -8.91 -14.09
C GLU A 47 1.08 -10.06 -13.58
N GLY A 48 -0.17 -10.11 -14.04
CA GLY A 48 -1.05 -11.28 -13.92
C GLY A 48 -1.23 -12.00 -15.26
N CYS A 49 -1.80 -13.21 -15.27
CA CYS A 49 -2.05 -13.92 -16.52
C CYS A 49 -3.19 -13.29 -17.37
N GLY A 50 -4.06 -12.48 -16.76
CA GLY A 50 -5.16 -11.78 -17.44
C GLY A 50 -6.39 -12.62 -17.76
N HIS A 51 -6.37 -13.95 -17.55
CA HIS A 51 -7.44 -14.83 -18.02
C HIS A 51 -7.91 -15.91 -17.00
N CYS A 52 -7.29 -16.00 -15.82
CA CYS A 52 -7.75 -16.95 -14.78
C CYS A 52 -8.92 -16.38 -13.97
N GLU A 53 -9.52 -17.23 -13.11
CA GLU A 53 -10.66 -16.86 -12.25
C GLU A 53 -10.40 -15.61 -11.41
N TYR A 54 -9.17 -15.39 -10.95
CA TYR A 54 -8.81 -14.21 -10.17
C TYR A 54 -8.73 -12.97 -11.04
N CYS A 55 -8.07 -13.07 -12.20
CA CYS A 55 -7.92 -11.94 -13.12
C CYS A 55 -9.27 -11.49 -13.69
N THR A 56 -10.13 -12.42 -14.09
CA THR A 56 -11.42 -12.08 -14.73
C THR A 56 -12.53 -11.67 -13.75
N THR A 57 -12.30 -11.81 -12.44
CA THR A 57 -13.25 -11.39 -11.39
C THR A 57 -12.79 -10.17 -10.60
N GLY A 58 -11.73 -9.48 -11.02
CA GLY A 58 -11.21 -8.27 -10.35
C GLY A 58 -10.37 -8.54 -9.10
N HIS A 59 -9.84 -9.76 -8.97
CA HIS A 59 -8.97 -10.20 -7.87
C HIS A 59 -7.56 -10.56 -8.37
N GLU A 60 -7.08 -9.88 -9.40
CA GLU A 60 -5.86 -10.24 -10.14
C GLU A 60 -4.59 -10.37 -9.31
N THR A 61 -4.50 -9.69 -8.15
CA THR A 61 -3.39 -9.84 -7.20
C THR A 61 -3.29 -11.25 -6.61
N LEU A 62 -4.37 -12.04 -6.68
CA LEU A 62 -4.43 -13.44 -6.27
C LEU A 62 -4.13 -14.41 -7.42
N CYS A 63 -3.76 -13.93 -8.61
CA CYS A 63 -3.37 -14.78 -9.73
C CYS A 63 -2.27 -15.77 -9.32
N ARG A 64 -2.45 -17.06 -9.64
CA ARG A 64 -1.45 -18.10 -9.31
C ARG A 64 -0.21 -18.08 -10.20
N SER A 65 -0.24 -17.29 -11.26
CA SER A 65 0.88 -17.04 -12.17
C SER A 65 1.41 -15.61 -12.06
N VAL A 66 1.12 -14.93 -10.94
CA VAL A 66 1.55 -13.54 -10.70
C VAL A 66 3.07 -13.42 -10.73
N LYS A 67 3.57 -12.36 -11.34
CA LYS A 67 4.96 -11.91 -11.20
C LYS A 67 5.01 -10.76 -10.23
N ASN A 68 6.01 -10.78 -9.35
CA ASN A 68 6.21 -9.75 -8.33
C ASN A 68 7.55 -9.04 -8.51
N ALA A 69 7.48 -7.73 -8.68
CA ALA A 69 8.65 -6.87 -8.85
C ALA A 69 9.56 -6.96 -7.62
N GLY A 70 10.86 -7.06 -7.87
CA GLY A 70 11.84 -7.15 -6.80
C GLY A 70 11.89 -8.51 -6.10
N TYR A 71 11.16 -9.51 -6.62
CA TYR A 71 11.12 -10.87 -6.06
C TYR A 71 11.20 -11.92 -7.17
N SER A 72 10.11 -12.21 -7.87
CA SER A 72 10.10 -13.22 -8.95
C SER A 72 10.54 -12.66 -10.30
N VAL A 73 10.54 -11.33 -10.46
CA VAL A 73 11.13 -10.58 -11.58
C VAL A 73 11.90 -9.37 -11.05
N ASP A 74 12.83 -8.84 -11.85
CA ASP A 74 13.61 -7.66 -11.47
C ASP A 74 12.72 -6.46 -11.14
N GLY A 75 13.08 -5.78 -10.06
CA GLY A 75 12.36 -4.64 -9.54
C GLY A 75 12.86 -3.30 -10.07
N GLY A 76 12.36 -2.24 -9.45
CA GLY A 76 12.66 -0.85 -9.81
C GLY A 76 13.79 -0.18 -9.02
N MET A 77 14.51 -0.89 -8.15
CA MET A 77 15.64 -0.34 -7.39
C MET A 77 16.93 -0.34 -8.24
N SER A 78 16.85 0.29 -9.41
CA SER A 78 17.88 0.40 -10.45
C SER A 78 17.61 1.64 -11.30
N GLU A 79 18.59 2.08 -12.11
CA GLU A 79 18.42 3.23 -13.01
C GLU A 79 17.44 2.95 -14.16
N TYR A 80 17.33 1.69 -14.56
CA TYR A 80 16.40 1.22 -15.59
C TYR A 80 15.71 -0.07 -15.16
N ALA A 81 14.47 -0.25 -15.59
CA ALA A 81 13.69 -1.47 -15.37
C ALA A 81 12.80 -1.75 -16.59
N VAL A 82 12.60 -3.03 -16.89
CA VAL A 82 11.65 -3.48 -17.92
C VAL A 82 10.31 -3.77 -17.24
N VAL A 83 9.21 -3.33 -17.84
CA VAL A 83 7.85 -3.51 -17.31
C VAL A 83 6.92 -4.11 -18.35
N THR A 84 5.91 -4.87 -17.92
CA THR A 84 4.77 -5.20 -18.78
C THR A 84 3.87 -3.96 -18.91
N ALA A 85 3.80 -3.39 -20.11
CA ALA A 85 3.20 -2.07 -20.33
C ALA A 85 1.75 -1.94 -19.81
N ASP A 86 0.93 -2.98 -19.99
CA ASP A 86 -0.48 -2.98 -19.59
C ASP A 86 -0.69 -3.08 -18.06
N TYR A 87 0.35 -3.45 -17.31
CA TYR A 87 0.33 -3.52 -15.85
C TYR A 87 1.12 -2.37 -15.18
N ALA A 88 1.85 -1.57 -15.95
CA ALA A 88 2.57 -0.40 -15.46
C ALA A 88 1.62 0.80 -15.33
N VAL A 89 1.00 0.93 -14.16
CA VAL A 89 0.01 1.98 -13.88
C VAL A 89 0.64 3.38 -14.05
N LYS A 90 -0.05 4.26 -14.78
CA LYS A 90 0.38 5.65 -14.96
C LYS A 90 0.27 6.43 -13.65
N VAL A 91 1.30 7.23 -13.37
CA VAL A 91 1.28 8.19 -12.27
C VAL A 91 0.56 9.45 -12.76
N PRO A 92 -0.48 9.94 -12.06
CA PRO A 92 -1.19 11.15 -12.45
C PRO A 92 -0.31 12.39 -12.52
N ASP A 93 -0.65 13.30 -13.44
CA ASP A 93 -0.05 14.63 -13.50
C ASP A 93 -0.31 15.39 -12.20
N GLY A 94 0.71 16.08 -11.69
CA GLY A 94 0.64 16.84 -10.44
C GLY A 94 0.95 16.04 -9.17
N LEU A 95 1.06 14.71 -9.23
CA LEU A 95 1.57 13.92 -8.12
C LEU A 95 3.11 13.88 -8.15
N ASP A 96 3.73 14.30 -7.05
CA ASP A 96 5.17 14.21 -6.86
C ASP A 96 5.64 12.74 -6.97
N PRO A 97 6.68 12.44 -7.76
CA PRO A 97 7.10 11.05 -8.00
C PRO A 97 7.63 10.35 -6.74
N ALA A 98 8.24 11.08 -5.80
CA ALA A 98 8.70 10.47 -4.53
C ALA A 98 7.53 10.17 -3.59
N GLN A 99 6.45 10.96 -3.65
CA GLN A 99 5.19 10.61 -2.98
C GLN A 99 4.49 9.43 -3.67
N ALA A 100 4.49 9.42 -5.01
CA ALA A 100 3.88 8.35 -5.80
C ALA A 100 4.51 6.99 -5.50
N SER A 101 5.83 6.91 -5.28
CA SER A 101 6.51 5.64 -4.97
C SER A 101 5.93 4.96 -3.73
N SER A 102 5.67 5.72 -2.66
CA SER A 102 5.07 5.16 -1.45
C SER A 102 3.63 4.69 -1.67
N ILE A 103 2.90 5.34 -2.59
CA ILE A 103 1.52 4.96 -2.93
C ILE A 103 1.47 3.61 -3.65
N THR A 104 2.49 3.22 -4.43
CA THR A 104 2.46 1.96 -5.20
C THR A 104 2.48 0.69 -4.33
N CYS A 105 2.83 0.82 -3.05
CA CYS A 105 2.78 -0.29 -2.09
C CYS A 105 2.02 0.11 -0.83
N ALA A 106 2.60 0.97 0.03
CA ALA A 106 1.99 1.33 1.31
C ALA A 106 0.62 2.01 1.12
N GLY A 107 0.50 2.91 0.15
CA GLY A 107 -0.75 3.61 -0.10
C GLY A 107 -1.86 2.69 -0.63
N VAL A 108 -1.60 1.96 -1.71
CA VAL A 108 -2.59 1.04 -2.29
C VAL A 108 -2.98 -0.08 -1.34
N THR A 109 -2.04 -0.61 -0.55
CA THR A 109 -2.30 -1.66 0.45
C THR A 109 -3.27 -1.17 1.51
N THR A 110 -3.03 0.01 2.06
CA THR A 110 -3.85 0.58 3.13
C THR A 110 -5.20 1.07 2.62
N TYR A 111 -5.24 1.71 1.45
CA TYR A 111 -6.48 2.06 0.77
C TYR A 111 -7.37 0.83 0.52
N LYS A 112 -6.78 -0.26 -0.01
CA LYS A 112 -7.52 -1.51 -0.25
C LYS A 112 -7.96 -2.16 1.05
N ALA A 113 -7.11 -2.19 2.08
CA ALA A 113 -7.45 -2.77 3.38
C ALA A 113 -8.65 -2.06 4.03
N ILE A 114 -8.71 -0.73 3.96
CA ILE A 114 -9.86 0.04 4.48
C ILE A 114 -11.13 -0.26 3.69
N LYS A 115 -11.03 -0.41 2.36
CA LYS A 115 -12.16 -0.83 1.52
C LYS A 115 -12.66 -2.24 1.90
N GLU A 116 -11.76 -3.19 2.14
CA GLU A 116 -12.12 -4.55 2.60
C GLU A 116 -12.69 -4.56 4.01
N ALA A 117 -12.24 -3.67 4.89
CA ALA A 117 -12.81 -3.49 6.22
C ALA A 117 -14.25 -2.91 6.18
N GLY A 118 -14.75 -2.51 5.00
CA GLY A 118 -16.11 -2.01 4.83
C GLY A 118 -16.37 -0.67 5.52
N ALA A 119 -15.33 0.13 5.75
CA ALA A 119 -15.46 1.40 6.46
C ALA A 119 -16.38 2.37 5.70
N ALA A 120 -17.42 2.86 6.37
CA ALA A 120 -18.33 3.87 5.86
C ALA A 120 -18.12 5.22 6.56
N PRO A 121 -18.52 6.34 5.94
CA PRO A 121 -18.45 7.66 6.56
C PRO A 121 -19.11 7.70 7.94
N GLY A 122 -18.44 8.33 8.91
CA GLY A 122 -18.90 8.45 10.30
C GLY A 122 -18.76 7.18 11.15
N GLN A 123 -18.31 6.06 10.60
CA GLN A 123 -17.97 4.87 11.39
C GLN A 123 -16.58 4.98 12.00
N TRP A 124 -16.36 4.22 13.07
CA TRP A 124 -15.06 4.09 13.71
C TRP A 124 -14.23 2.97 13.07
N ILE A 125 -12.97 3.28 12.72
CA ILE A 125 -11.97 2.30 12.31
C ILE A 125 -10.73 2.39 13.20
N VAL A 126 -10.15 1.24 13.55
CA VAL A 126 -8.89 1.18 14.28
C VAL A 126 -7.75 0.87 13.33
N ILE A 127 -6.68 1.66 13.39
CA ILE A 127 -5.41 1.40 12.70
C ILE A 127 -4.39 0.94 13.75
N PHE A 128 -4.00 -0.33 13.68
CA PHE A 128 -2.92 -0.89 14.52
C PHE A 128 -1.58 -0.77 13.78
N GLY A 129 -0.63 -0.10 14.44
CA GLY A 129 0.60 0.38 13.83
C GLY A 129 0.40 1.76 13.21
N ALA A 130 1.19 2.74 13.63
CA ALA A 130 1.19 4.13 13.13
C ALA A 130 2.49 4.47 12.36
N GLY A 131 3.15 3.44 11.80
CA GLY A 131 4.39 3.58 11.01
C GLY A 131 4.12 3.96 9.55
N GLY A 132 4.99 3.52 8.62
CA GLY A 132 4.89 3.88 7.20
C GLY A 132 3.51 3.61 6.57
N LEU A 133 3.03 2.36 6.65
CA LEU A 133 1.68 2.01 6.21
C LEU A 133 0.62 2.69 7.08
N GLY A 134 0.71 2.51 8.40
CA GLY A 134 -0.24 3.08 9.36
C GLY A 134 -0.54 4.56 9.18
N ASN A 135 0.49 5.38 8.93
CA ASN A 135 0.34 6.81 8.70
C ASN A 135 -0.46 7.13 7.42
N LEU A 136 -0.27 6.37 6.34
CA LEU A 136 -1.11 6.49 5.15
C LEU A 136 -2.53 5.95 5.42
N ALA A 137 -2.66 4.87 6.19
CA ALA A 137 -3.96 4.32 6.55
C ALA A 137 -4.82 5.31 7.35
N VAL A 138 -4.24 6.01 8.33
CA VAL A 138 -4.93 7.09 9.08
C VAL A 138 -5.42 8.17 8.12
N GLN A 139 -4.56 8.61 7.19
CA GLN A 139 -4.93 9.64 6.22
C GLN A 139 -6.02 9.19 5.25
N TYR A 140 -5.94 7.99 4.70
CA TYR A 140 -6.99 7.45 3.83
C TYR A 140 -8.31 7.32 4.59
N ALA A 141 -8.29 6.69 5.77
CA ALA A 141 -9.48 6.52 6.59
C ALA A 141 -10.16 7.87 6.89
N LYS A 142 -9.37 8.87 7.30
CA LYS A 142 -9.89 10.19 7.64
C LYS A 142 -10.33 11.02 6.44
N LYS A 143 -9.46 11.15 5.42
CA LYS A 143 -9.61 12.14 4.34
C LYS A 143 -10.31 11.60 3.09
N VAL A 144 -10.33 10.27 2.91
CA VAL A 144 -10.92 9.62 1.73
C VAL A 144 -12.20 8.88 2.09
N PHE A 145 -12.18 8.09 3.18
CA PHE A 145 -13.34 7.30 3.60
C PHE A 145 -14.24 8.04 4.62
N ASN A 146 -13.81 9.21 5.12
CA ASN A 146 -14.53 10.00 6.13
C ASN A 146 -14.91 9.22 7.40
N ALA A 147 -14.05 8.28 7.81
CA ALA A 147 -14.20 7.53 9.05
C ALA A 147 -13.61 8.31 10.24
N HIS A 148 -14.08 7.98 11.44
CA HIS A 148 -13.39 8.32 12.68
C HIS A 148 -12.29 7.30 12.94
N VAL A 149 -11.12 7.77 13.35
CA VAL A 149 -9.91 6.95 13.39
C VAL A 149 -9.37 6.85 14.81
N VAL A 150 -9.18 5.62 15.28
CA VAL A 150 -8.34 5.31 16.44
C VAL A 150 -7.00 4.79 15.93
N ALA A 151 -5.89 5.45 16.28
CA ALA A 151 -4.55 4.95 15.99
C ALA A 151 -3.94 4.29 17.23
N VAL A 152 -3.41 3.08 17.08
CA VAL A 152 -2.75 2.33 18.15
C VAL A 152 -1.31 2.03 17.75
N ASP A 153 -0.36 2.40 18.60
CA ASP A 153 1.06 2.07 18.44
C ASP A 153 1.70 1.99 19.84
N ILE A 154 2.96 1.59 19.93
CA ILE A 154 3.73 1.58 21.18
C ILE A 154 4.73 2.73 21.26
N ASN A 155 4.84 3.52 20.19
CA ASN A 155 5.75 4.65 20.06
C ASN A 155 4.96 5.97 20.02
N ASN A 156 5.21 6.83 21.01
CA ASN A 156 4.51 8.12 21.14
C ASN A 156 4.79 9.07 19.98
N ASP A 157 6.00 9.11 19.42
CA ASP A 157 6.34 9.97 18.27
C ASP A 157 5.44 9.66 17.06
N LYS A 158 5.14 8.37 16.85
CA LYS A 158 4.25 7.94 15.76
C LYS A 158 2.79 8.27 16.05
N LEU A 159 2.38 8.19 17.31
CA LEU A 159 1.02 8.56 17.73
C LEU A 159 0.80 10.07 17.60
N GLU A 160 1.80 10.88 17.94
CA GLU A 160 1.77 12.33 17.73
C GLU A 160 1.58 12.64 16.24
N LEU A 161 2.39 12.03 15.37
CA LEU A 161 2.22 12.18 13.92
C LEU A 161 0.84 11.69 13.44
N ALA A 162 0.35 10.55 13.93
CA ALA A 162 -0.97 10.04 13.59
C ALA A 162 -2.07 11.03 13.94
N LYS A 163 -1.96 11.71 15.10
CA LYS A 163 -2.89 12.77 15.51
C LYS A 163 -2.82 13.97 14.59
N GLU A 164 -1.62 14.41 14.20
CA GLU A 164 -1.44 15.53 13.26
C GLU A 164 -2.09 15.26 11.90
N VAL A 165 -2.00 14.02 11.41
CA VAL A 165 -2.51 13.67 10.07
C VAL A 165 -3.98 13.24 10.04
N GLY A 166 -4.63 13.07 11.21
CA GLY A 166 -6.09 12.94 11.29
C GLY A 166 -6.67 11.92 12.26
N ALA A 167 -5.87 11.27 13.12
CA ALA A 167 -6.40 10.36 14.14
C ALA A 167 -7.24 11.13 15.17
N ASP A 168 -8.48 10.67 15.42
CA ASP A 168 -9.38 11.27 16.42
C ASP A 168 -8.99 10.84 17.85
N ILE A 169 -8.52 9.60 18.00
CA ILE A 169 -8.02 9.04 19.26
C ILE A 169 -6.68 8.36 18.99
N VAL A 170 -5.73 8.53 19.91
CA VAL A 170 -4.45 7.83 19.90
C VAL A 170 -4.30 7.01 21.17
N VAL A 171 -3.79 5.79 21.04
CA VAL A 171 -3.62 4.86 22.16
C VAL A 171 -2.21 4.29 22.14
N ASN A 172 -1.46 4.51 23.22
CA ASN A 172 -0.22 3.80 23.44
C ASN A 172 -0.49 2.44 24.08
N GLY A 173 -0.25 1.36 23.33
CA GLY A 173 -0.49 -0.01 23.79
C GLY A 173 0.41 -0.49 24.94
N LYS A 174 1.44 0.27 25.32
CA LYS A 174 2.25 0.01 26.53
C LYS A 174 1.70 0.70 27.78
N GLU A 175 0.89 1.73 27.61
CA GLU A 175 0.38 2.56 28.70
C GLU A 175 -1.06 2.15 29.10
N ILE A 176 -1.77 1.45 28.21
CA ILE A 176 -3.12 0.93 28.45
C ILE A 176 -3.09 -0.60 28.48
N GLU A 177 -3.47 -1.18 29.62
CA GLU A 177 -3.50 -2.63 29.81
C GLU A 177 -4.56 -3.32 28.93
N ASP A 178 -5.78 -2.77 28.89
CA ASP A 178 -6.87 -3.24 28.03
C ASP A 178 -7.19 -2.21 26.93
N VAL A 179 -6.40 -2.25 25.85
CA VAL A 179 -6.60 -1.38 24.67
C VAL A 179 -7.98 -1.59 24.06
N ALA A 180 -8.46 -2.83 23.99
CA ALA A 180 -9.76 -3.12 23.39
C ALA A 180 -10.90 -2.55 24.24
N GLY A 181 -10.86 -2.74 25.55
CA GLY A 181 -11.81 -2.17 26.50
C GLY A 181 -11.81 -0.63 26.47
N TYR A 182 -10.63 -0.01 26.37
CA TYR A 182 -10.52 1.44 26.22
C TYR A 182 -11.20 1.92 24.93
N ILE A 183 -10.96 1.25 23.79
CA ILE A 183 -11.61 1.60 22.53
C ILE A 183 -13.12 1.43 22.63
N GLN A 184 -13.60 0.32 23.22
CA GLN A 184 -15.02 0.09 23.46
C GLN A 184 -15.66 1.21 24.28
N GLU A 185 -15.02 1.63 25.37
CA GLU A 185 -15.50 2.73 26.22
C GLU A 185 -15.61 4.05 25.44
N LYS A 186 -14.61 4.37 24.60
CA LYS A 186 -14.56 5.66 23.89
C LYS A 186 -15.45 5.73 22.66
N THR A 187 -15.69 4.62 21.99
CA THR A 187 -16.34 4.61 20.66
C THR A 187 -17.63 3.80 20.60
N GLY A 188 -17.92 3.01 21.62
CA GLY A 188 -18.98 1.99 21.57
C GLY A 188 -18.59 0.77 20.72
N GLY A 189 -17.32 0.66 20.34
CA GLY A 189 -16.79 -0.39 19.46
C GLY A 189 -16.49 0.12 18.05
N ALA A 190 -15.39 -0.36 17.48
CA ALA A 190 -15.03 -0.05 16.10
C ALA A 190 -15.74 -0.97 15.10
N HIS A 191 -16.02 -0.44 13.92
CA HIS A 191 -16.69 -1.14 12.82
C HIS A 191 -15.70 -1.93 11.96
N GLY A 192 -14.43 -1.51 11.93
CA GLY A 192 -13.36 -2.19 11.21
C GLY A 192 -12.01 -2.00 11.89
N VAL A 193 -11.08 -2.89 11.59
CA VAL A 193 -9.70 -2.83 12.07
C VAL A 193 -8.76 -3.11 10.90
N VAL A 194 -7.73 -2.27 10.74
CA VAL A 194 -6.63 -2.48 9.80
C VAL A 194 -5.35 -2.61 10.61
N VAL A 195 -4.63 -3.72 10.40
CA VAL A 195 -3.34 -4.01 11.04
C VAL A 195 -2.25 -3.79 10.01
N THR A 196 -1.24 -3.01 10.36
CA THR A 196 -0.15 -2.58 9.47
C THR A 196 1.22 -3.00 9.95
#